data_AF-A0A4S8KR37-F1
#
_entry.id   AF-A0A4S8KR37-F1
#
_cell.length_a   1.000
_cell.length_b   1.000
_cell.length_c   1.000
_cell.angle_alpha   90.00
_cell.angle_beta   90.00
_cell.angle_gamma   90.00
#
_symmetry.space_group_name_H-M   'P 1'
#
loop_
_entity.id
_entity.type
_entity.pdbx_description
1 polymer ?
#
loop_
_entity_poly.entity_id
_entity_poly.type
_entity_poly.pdbx_seq_one_letter_code
_entity_poly.pdbx_strand_id
1 'polypeptide(L)'
;INETGNVPTSDAKHRTGTLPFLALDLLRTKPEHHLYRHDLESFLYVLLWAGLHYRLDGERNPYPNKAVQGWMNSDFTAAISSKQSLLAFAWEINQLLGAFTPEFKPLAETWGRPLLNLFKAAYRDKDDKEGDESWDKETMGGHLTFEKFMEALKSKPRSWD
;
A
#
# COMPACT_ATOMS: atom_id res chain seq x y z
N ILE A 1 9.74 25.37 24.47
CA ILE A 1 10.30 24.98 25.79
C ILE A 1 9.38 25.62 26.81
N ASN A 2 8.75 24.85 27.68
CA ASN A 2 7.93 25.44 28.76
C ASN A 2 8.77 25.62 30.02
N GLU A 3 8.18 26.28 31.03
CA GLU A 3 8.84 26.78 32.24
C GLU A 3 9.50 25.69 33.12
N THR A 4 9.36 24.40 32.78
CA THR A 4 10.05 23.28 33.43
C THR A 4 11.24 22.74 32.64
N GLY A 5 11.68 23.44 31.58
CA GLY A 5 12.84 23.03 30.78
C GLY A 5 12.57 21.87 29.83
N ASN A 6 11.33 21.41 29.73
CA ASN A 6 10.95 20.41 28.75
C ASN A 6 10.67 21.08 27.40
N VAL A 7 11.35 20.59 26.37
CA VAL A 7 10.89 20.78 24.99
C VAL A 7 9.54 20.06 24.91
N PRO A 8 8.41 20.73 24.61
CA PRO A 8 7.19 20.02 24.34
C PRO A 8 7.51 19.10 23.16
N THR A 9 7.54 17.79 23.42
CA THR A 9 7.61 16.83 22.34
C THR A 9 6.35 17.04 21.55
N SER A 10 6.47 17.69 20.40
CA SER A 10 5.46 17.59 19.36
C SER A 10 5.14 16.11 19.21
N ASP A 11 3.91 15.71 19.54
CA ASP A 11 3.40 14.36 19.34
C ASP A 11 3.34 13.97 17.85
N ALA A 12 3.80 14.85 16.95
CA ALA A 12 4.05 14.59 15.55
C ALA A 12 5.53 14.30 15.25
N LYS A 13 6.17 13.37 15.98
CA LYS A 13 7.52 12.86 15.65
C LYS A 13 7.50 12.00 14.37
N HIS A 14 7.30 12.68 13.25
CA HIS A 14 7.63 12.34 11.86
C HIS A 14 7.58 10.84 11.51
N ARG A 15 6.38 10.36 11.14
CA ARG A 15 6.26 9.30 10.14
C ARG A 15 6.51 9.97 8.79
N THR A 16 7.72 9.82 8.28
CA THR A 16 8.15 10.40 7.00
C THR A 16 7.61 9.56 5.86
N GLY A 17 6.70 10.12 5.06
CA GLY A 17 6.15 9.49 3.87
C GLY A 17 4.84 10.17 3.45
N THR A 18 4.49 10.07 2.17
CA THR A 18 3.21 10.59 1.66
C THR A 18 2.10 9.67 2.12
N LEU A 19 1.27 10.12 3.07
CA LEU A 19 0.28 9.31 3.81
C LEU A 19 -0.57 8.36 2.92
N PRO A 20 -1.09 8.79 1.76
CA PRO A 20 -1.80 7.90 0.84
C PRO A 20 -1.02 6.67 0.38
N PHE A 21 0.31 6.77 0.30
CA PHE A 21 1.18 5.72 -0.23
C PHE A 21 1.93 4.96 0.85
N LEU A 22 1.73 5.29 2.12
CA LEU A 22 2.42 4.62 3.22
C LEU A 22 1.88 3.17 3.40
N ALA A 23 2.78 2.21 3.57
CA ALA A 23 2.46 0.81 3.91
C ALA A 23 1.62 0.69 5.19
N LEU A 24 0.75 -0.34 5.28
CA LEU A 24 -0.13 -0.56 6.43
C LEU A 24 0.63 -0.72 7.75
N ASP A 25 1.77 -1.43 7.72
CA ASP A 25 2.60 -1.61 8.92
C ASP A 25 3.18 -0.28 9.41
N LEU A 26 3.58 0.60 8.49
CA LEU A 26 4.06 1.96 8.79
C LEU A 26 2.94 2.91 9.25
N LEU A 27 1.68 2.62 8.90
CA LEU A 27 0.51 3.34 9.39
C LEU A 27 0.09 2.88 10.79
N ARG A 28 0.22 1.60 11.13
CA ARG A 28 -0.15 1.07 12.45
C ARG A 28 0.88 1.43 13.50
N THR A 29 2.15 1.16 13.21
CA THR A 29 3.26 1.41 14.14
C THR A 29 4.39 2.12 13.40
N LYS A 30 5.33 2.71 14.14
CA LYS A 30 6.60 3.14 13.54
C LYS A 30 7.59 2.01 13.75
N PRO A 31 7.80 1.10 12.77
CA PRO A 31 8.76 0.02 12.93
C PRO A 31 10.17 0.60 13.04
N GLU A 32 11.07 -0.20 13.62
CA GLU A 32 12.49 0.16 13.77
C GLU A 32 13.19 0.32 12.42
N HIS A 33 12.73 -0.44 11.41
CA HIS A 33 13.33 -0.46 10.08
C HIS A 33 12.27 -0.38 8.96
N HIS A 34 12.62 0.37 7.92
CA HIS A 34 11.92 0.34 6.64
C HIS A 34 12.40 -0.89 5.87
N LEU A 35 11.48 -1.76 5.46
CA LEU A 35 11.77 -3.02 4.77
C LEU A 35 11.40 -2.92 3.29
N TYR A 36 12.03 -3.74 2.45
CA TYR A 36 11.75 -3.79 1.01
C TYR A 36 10.25 -3.99 0.70
N ARG A 37 9.54 -4.80 1.50
CA ARG A 37 8.09 -5.00 1.34
C ARG A 37 7.26 -3.72 1.52
N HIS A 38 7.75 -2.74 2.29
CA HIS A 38 7.08 -1.45 2.45
C HIS A 38 7.17 -0.61 1.17
N ASP A 39 8.30 -0.69 0.46
CA ASP A 39 8.46 -0.06 -0.86
C ASP A 39 7.55 -0.73 -1.91
N LEU A 40 7.43 -2.07 -1.88
CA LEU A 40 6.51 -2.81 -2.74
C LEU A 40 5.04 -2.41 -2.50
N GLU A 41 4.63 -2.27 -1.23
CA GLU A 41 3.28 -1.84 -0.87
C GLU A 41 3.03 -0.39 -1.28
N SER A 42 4.03 0.47 -1.11
CA SER A 42 3.97 1.87 -1.55
C SER A 42 3.83 1.96 -3.07
N PHE A 43 4.58 1.15 -3.82
CA PHE A 43 4.44 1.04 -5.27
C PHE A 43 3.02 0.62 -5.67
N LEU A 44 2.43 -0.38 -4.99
CA LEU A 44 1.05 -0.78 -5.24
C LEU A 44 0.11 0.42 -5.06
N TYR A 45 0.20 1.15 -3.95
CA TYR A 45 -0.68 2.30 -3.72
C TYR A 45 -0.49 3.43 -4.73
N VAL A 46 0.74 3.67 -5.19
CA VAL A 46 1.00 4.62 -6.29
C VAL A 46 0.37 4.14 -7.59
N LEU A 47 0.48 2.86 -7.94
CA LEU A 47 -0.13 2.27 -9.13
C LEU A 47 -1.66 2.41 -9.11
N LEU A 48 -2.30 2.09 -7.97
CA LEU A 48 -3.74 2.21 -7.81
C LEU A 48 -4.19 3.67 -7.89
N TRP A 49 -3.44 4.57 -7.25
CA TRP A 49 -3.69 6.00 -7.35
C TRP A 49 -3.54 6.51 -8.78
N ALA A 50 -2.52 6.06 -9.51
CA ALA A 50 -2.29 6.44 -10.88
C ALA A 50 -3.48 6.06 -11.76
N GLY A 51 -3.90 4.79 -11.68
CA GLY A 51 -5.03 4.26 -12.44
C GLY A 51 -6.38 4.90 -12.13
N LEU A 52 -6.57 5.45 -10.94
CA LEU A 52 -7.82 6.14 -10.55
C LEU A 52 -7.89 7.60 -10.99
N HIS A 53 -6.74 8.25 -11.21
CA HIS A 53 -6.70 9.72 -11.33
C HIS A 53 -6.07 10.25 -12.61
N TYR A 54 -5.10 9.56 -13.21
CA TYR A 54 -4.42 10.09 -14.39
C TYR A 54 -5.12 9.65 -15.68
N ARG A 55 -5.02 10.53 -16.67
CA ARG A 55 -5.48 10.32 -18.04
C ARG A 55 -4.26 10.49 -18.96
N LEU A 56 -4.27 9.83 -20.12
CA LEU A 56 -3.13 9.88 -21.06
C LEU A 56 -3.11 11.15 -21.92
N ASP A 57 -4.14 11.99 -21.82
CA ASP A 57 -4.21 13.32 -22.44
C ASP A 57 -3.45 14.41 -21.64
N GLY A 58 -2.80 14.04 -20.54
CA GLY A 58 -2.08 14.95 -19.66
C GLY A 58 -2.96 15.58 -18.57
N GLU A 59 -4.24 15.25 -18.53
CA GLU A 59 -5.16 15.69 -17.48
C GLU A 59 -5.21 14.70 -16.30
N ARG A 60 -5.74 15.19 -15.18
CA ARG A 60 -6.01 14.39 -13.99
C ARG A 60 -7.43 14.70 -13.50
N ASN A 61 -8.12 13.67 -13.00
CA ASN A 61 -9.36 13.86 -12.25
C ASN A 61 -9.12 14.87 -11.11
N PRO A 62 -9.86 16.00 -11.06
CA PRO A 62 -9.60 17.08 -10.11
C PRO A 62 -9.92 16.68 -8.66
N TYR A 63 -10.77 15.67 -8.50
CA TYR A 63 -11.17 15.15 -7.20
C TYR A 63 -10.66 13.73 -7.00
N PRO A 64 -10.15 13.42 -5.79
CA PRO A 64 -9.80 12.06 -5.43
C PRO A 64 -10.99 11.12 -5.53
N ASN A 65 -10.78 9.96 -6.14
CA ASN A 65 -11.81 8.93 -6.28
C ASN A 65 -12.28 8.48 -4.89
N LYS A 66 -13.61 8.32 -4.71
CA LYS A 66 -14.23 7.90 -3.45
C LYS A 66 -13.63 6.60 -2.91
N ALA A 67 -13.20 5.69 -3.78
CA ALA A 67 -12.58 4.42 -3.41
C ALA A 67 -11.30 4.57 -2.56
N VAL A 68 -10.61 5.72 -2.62
CA VAL A 68 -9.36 5.97 -1.89
C VAL A 68 -9.41 7.21 -1.01
N GLN A 69 -10.60 7.77 -0.75
CA GLN A 69 -10.75 8.96 0.09
C GLN A 69 -10.20 8.74 1.51
N GLY A 70 -10.38 7.54 2.07
CA GLY A 70 -9.84 7.17 3.38
C GLY A 70 -8.32 7.25 3.47
N TRP A 71 -7.61 7.14 2.35
CA TRP A 71 -6.13 7.14 2.31
C TRP A 71 -5.54 8.53 2.49
N MET A 72 -6.30 9.61 2.32
CA MET A 72 -5.80 10.98 2.43
C MET A 72 -6.06 11.61 3.79
N ASN A 73 -6.74 10.90 4.69
CA ASN A 73 -7.10 11.46 5.98
C ASN A 73 -5.84 11.67 6.83
N SER A 74 -5.73 12.82 7.49
CA SER A 74 -4.65 13.10 8.44
C SER A 74 -4.70 12.19 9.67
N ASP A 75 -5.87 11.63 9.98
CA ASP A 75 -6.02 10.53 10.94
C ASP A 75 -5.66 9.20 10.28
N PHE A 76 -4.61 8.56 10.78
CA PHE A 76 -4.14 7.27 10.31
C PHE A 76 -5.20 6.16 10.43
N THR A 77 -6.17 6.28 11.34
CA THR A 77 -7.21 5.27 11.57
C THR A 77 -8.03 5.01 10.30
N ALA A 78 -8.42 6.07 9.59
CA ALA A 78 -9.18 5.95 8.35
C ALA A 78 -8.35 5.32 7.22
N ALA A 79 -7.06 5.68 7.12
CA ALA A 79 -6.15 5.11 6.14
C ALA A 79 -5.90 3.62 6.41
N ILE A 80 -5.69 3.23 7.67
CA ILE A 80 -5.53 1.83 8.08
C ILE A 80 -6.79 1.04 7.74
N SER A 81 -7.96 1.51 8.20
CA SER A 81 -9.23 0.80 8.03
C SER A 81 -9.55 0.57 6.54
N SER A 82 -9.43 1.60 5.71
CA SER A 82 -9.72 1.49 4.27
C SER A 82 -8.72 0.59 3.53
N LYS A 83 -7.42 0.68 3.81
CA LYS A 83 -6.41 -0.21 3.19
C LYS A 83 -6.55 -1.66 3.65
N GLN A 84 -6.85 -1.87 4.92
CA GLN A 84 -7.10 -3.21 5.47
C GLN A 84 -8.36 -3.83 4.85
N SER A 85 -9.44 -3.06 4.72
CA SER A 85 -10.69 -3.51 4.09
C SER A 85 -10.47 -3.93 2.63
N LEU A 86 -9.70 -3.12 1.88
CA LEU A 86 -9.33 -3.42 0.50
C LEU A 86 -8.61 -4.78 0.39
N LEU A 87 -7.66 -5.06 1.27
CA LEU A 87 -6.92 -6.34 1.26
C LEU A 87 -7.77 -7.50 1.82
N ALA A 88 -8.74 -7.22 2.69
CA ALA A 88 -9.62 -8.23 3.27
C ALA A 88 -10.74 -8.70 2.32
N PHE A 89 -11.23 -7.86 1.41
CA PHE A 89 -12.45 -8.15 0.66
C PHE A 89 -12.29 -8.09 -0.87
N ALA A 90 -12.56 -9.21 -1.54
CA ALA A 90 -12.48 -9.28 -3.01
C ALA A 90 -13.43 -8.31 -3.73
N TRP A 91 -14.59 -8.03 -3.14
CA TRP A 91 -15.55 -7.08 -3.70
C TRP A 91 -15.02 -5.64 -3.71
N GLU A 92 -14.23 -5.23 -2.70
CA GLU A 92 -13.58 -3.91 -2.69
C GLU A 92 -12.51 -3.81 -3.77
N ILE A 93 -11.73 -4.88 -3.95
CA ILE A 93 -10.76 -4.95 -5.04
C ILE A 93 -11.49 -4.81 -6.38
N ASN A 94 -12.65 -5.46 -6.56
CA ASN A 94 -13.44 -5.35 -7.80
C ASN A 94 -14.00 -3.94 -8.01
N GLN A 95 -14.51 -3.29 -6.97
CA GLN A 95 -14.99 -1.91 -7.06
C GLN A 95 -13.86 -0.93 -7.39
N LEU A 96 -12.71 -1.04 -6.72
CA LEU A 96 -11.56 -0.16 -6.92
C LEU A 96 -11.00 -0.28 -8.34
N LEU A 97 -10.73 -1.50 -8.81
CA LEU A 97 -10.26 -1.71 -10.19
C LEU A 97 -11.35 -1.42 -11.24
N GLY A 98 -12.62 -1.55 -10.85
CA GLY A 98 -13.79 -1.09 -11.60
C GLY A 98 -13.70 0.38 -11.97
N ALA A 99 -13.23 1.20 -11.03
CA ALA A 99 -13.19 2.65 -11.10
C ALA A 99 -11.92 3.25 -11.75
N PHE A 100 -11.01 2.43 -12.27
CA PHE A 100 -9.87 2.92 -13.04
C PHE A 100 -10.34 3.72 -14.26
N THR A 101 -9.56 4.73 -14.63
CA THR A 101 -9.78 5.50 -15.86
C THR A 101 -9.71 4.57 -17.08
N PRO A 102 -10.47 4.86 -18.15
CA PRO A 102 -10.51 3.99 -19.34
C PRO A 102 -9.13 3.61 -19.88
N GLU A 103 -8.21 4.57 -19.86
CA GLU A 103 -6.85 4.44 -20.37
C GLU A 103 -6.00 3.47 -19.54
N PHE A 104 -6.25 3.39 -18.23
CA PHE A 104 -5.55 2.50 -17.31
C PHE A 104 -6.28 1.18 -17.07
N LYS A 105 -7.45 0.95 -17.70
CA LYS A 105 -8.22 -0.29 -17.51
C LYS A 105 -7.44 -1.57 -17.83
N PRO A 106 -6.60 -1.63 -18.89
CA PRO A 106 -5.75 -2.79 -19.12
C PRO A 106 -4.80 -3.05 -17.93
N LEU A 107 -4.23 -1.99 -17.35
CA LEU A 107 -3.30 -2.08 -16.23
C LEU A 107 -3.95 -2.59 -14.94
N ALA A 108 -5.24 -2.30 -14.74
CA ALA A 108 -6.01 -2.84 -13.63
C ALA A 108 -5.96 -4.37 -13.60
N GLU A 109 -6.20 -5.01 -14.75
CA GLU A 109 -6.25 -6.48 -14.83
C GLU A 109 -4.86 -7.11 -14.99
N THR A 110 -3.93 -6.45 -15.68
CA THR A 110 -2.59 -7.03 -15.85
C THR A 110 -1.72 -6.90 -14.61
N TRP A 111 -1.79 -5.79 -13.88
CA TRP A 111 -0.90 -5.50 -12.74
C TRP A 111 -1.67 -5.27 -11.43
N GLY A 112 -2.75 -4.48 -11.46
CA GLY A 112 -3.51 -4.13 -10.25
C GLY A 112 -4.06 -5.36 -9.51
N ARG A 113 -4.74 -6.24 -10.24
CA ARG A 113 -5.38 -7.43 -9.65
C ARG A 113 -4.38 -8.46 -9.13
N PRO A 114 -3.35 -8.88 -9.90
CA PRO A 114 -2.36 -9.82 -9.39
C PRO A 114 -1.64 -9.31 -8.14
N LEU A 115 -1.24 -8.03 -8.13
CA LEU A 115 -0.59 -7.45 -6.95
C LEU A 115 -1.55 -7.37 -5.75
N LEU A 116 -2.79 -6.91 -5.92
CA LEU A 116 -3.76 -6.88 -4.81
C LEU A 116 -4.02 -8.28 -4.24
N ASN A 117 -4.08 -9.31 -5.08
CA ASN A 117 -4.19 -10.69 -4.63
C ASN A 117 -2.93 -11.17 -3.89
N LEU A 118 -1.74 -10.78 -4.33
CA LEU A 118 -0.47 -11.10 -3.65
C LEU A 118 -0.44 -10.50 -2.24
N PHE A 119 -0.75 -9.20 -2.12
CA PHE A 119 -0.81 -8.53 -0.80
C PHE A 119 -1.92 -9.08 0.09
N LYS A 120 -3.10 -9.39 -0.47
CA LYS A 120 -4.16 -10.08 0.25
C LYS A 120 -3.70 -11.40 0.86
N ALA A 121 -2.97 -12.21 0.09
CA ALA A 121 -2.43 -13.48 0.57
C ALA A 121 -1.39 -13.26 1.68
N ALA A 122 -0.46 -12.31 1.48
CA ALA A 122 0.56 -11.98 2.47
C ALA A 122 -0.04 -11.52 3.81
N TYR A 123 -1.05 -10.63 3.78
CA TYR A 123 -1.70 -10.13 4.99
C TYR A 123 -2.56 -11.20 5.67
N ARG A 124 -3.21 -12.08 4.90
CA ARG A 124 -3.93 -13.21 5.48
C ARG A 124 -2.99 -14.18 6.18
N ASP A 125 -1.85 -14.52 5.57
CA ASP A 125 -0.84 -15.39 6.19
C ASP A 125 -0.27 -14.75 7.47
N LYS A 126 0.01 -13.44 7.45
CA LYS A 126 0.40 -12.68 8.64
C LYS A 126 -0.63 -12.80 9.77
N ASP A 127 -1.91 -12.64 9.47
CA ASP A 127 -2.99 -12.73 10.45
C ASP A 127 -3.13 -14.17 10.99
N ASP A 128 -3.03 -15.18 10.11
CA ASP A 128 -3.09 -16.61 10.47
C ASP A 128 -1.87 -17.06 11.32
N LYS A 129 -0.76 -16.32 11.27
CA LYS A 129 0.51 -16.60 11.97
C LYS A 129 0.80 -15.63 13.11
N GLU A 130 -0.20 -14.88 13.57
CA GLU A 130 -0.03 -13.95 14.68
C GLU A 130 0.49 -14.67 15.94
N GLY A 131 1.57 -14.13 16.51
CA GLY A 131 2.24 -14.71 17.69
C GLY A 131 3.31 -15.76 17.40
N ASP A 132 3.47 -16.20 16.15
CA ASP A 132 4.55 -17.10 15.75
C ASP A 132 5.87 -16.32 15.60
N GLU A 133 6.81 -16.53 16.53
CA GLU A 133 8.13 -15.88 16.51
C GLU A 133 9.02 -16.35 15.36
N SER A 134 8.76 -17.55 14.82
CA SER A 134 9.52 -18.12 13.71
C SER A 134 9.04 -17.66 12.34
N TRP A 135 7.90 -16.96 12.29
CA TRP A 135 7.33 -16.47 11.04
C TRP A 135 8.20 -15.37 10.42
N ASP A 136 8.42 -15.46 9.11
CA ASP A 136 9.23 -14.50 8.36
C ASP A 136 8.50 -13.15 8.24
N LYS A 137 8.80 -12.24 9.17
CA LYS A 137 8.28 -10.87 9.21
C LYS A 137 8.85 -9.97 8.11
N GLU A 138 10.02 -10.31 7.57
CA GLU A 138 10.71 -9.50 6.59
C GLU A 138 10.04 -9.60 5.23
N THR A 139 9.71 -10.82 4.80
CA THR A 139 9.09 -11.09 3.50
C THR A 139 7.60 -11.45 3.59
N MET A 140 7.02 -11.38 4.79
CA MET A 140 5.65 -11.82 5.09
C MET A 140 5.41 -13.27 4.67
N GLY A 141 6.08 -14.20 5.34
CA GLY A 141 5.94 -15.64 5.07
C GLY A 141 6.46 -16.07 3.69
N GLY A 142 7.43 -15.33 3.14
CA GLY A 142 7.93 -15.56 1.79
C GLY A 142 7.04 -15.01 0.69
N HIS A 143 5.97 -14.25 0.97
CA HIS A 143 5.05 -13.75 -0.05
C HIS A 143 5.57 -12.52 -0.81
N LEU A 144 6.23 -11.59 -0.10
CA LEU A 144 6.66 -10.30 -0.63
C LEU A 144 8.17 -10.28 -0.90
N THR A 145 8.59 -11.08 -1.88
CA THR A 145 9.93 -11.06 -2.46
C THR A 145 9.93 -10.39 -3.83
N PHE A 146 11.10 -9.99 -4.33
CA PHE A 146 11.23 -9.44 -5.68
C PHE A 146 10.69 -10.41 -6.74
N GLU A 147 11.03 -11.69 -6.62
CA GLU A 147 10.69 -12.74 -7.59
C GLU A 147 9.17 -12.93 -7.68
N LYS A 148 8.49 -13.10 -6.53
CA LYS A 148 7.03 -13.27 -6.51
C LYS A 148 6.29 -12.02 -6.96
N PHE A 149 6.84 -10.84 -6.65
CA PHE A 149 6.28 -9.58 -7.13
C PHE A 149 6.37 -9.49 -8.67
N MET A 150 7.54 -9.80 -9.23
CA MET A 150 7.75 -9.82 -10.69
C MET A 150 6.94 -10.91 -11.39
N GLU A 151 6.79 -12.08 -10.77
CA GLU A 151 5.90 -13.15 -11.22
C GLU A 151 4.45 -12.70 -11.29
N ALA A 152 3.95 -12.02 -10.25
CA ALA A 152 2.60 -11.46 -10.24
C ALA A 152 2.39 -10.44 -11.38
N LEU A 153 3.41 -9.65 -11.69
CA LEU A 153 3.41 -8.73 -12.83
C LEU A 153 3.58 -9.41 -14.20
N LYS A 154 3.82 -10.73 -14.23
CA LYS A 154 4.22 -11.49 -15.43
C LYS A 154 5.37 -10.82 -16.19
N SER A 155 6.26 -10.17 -15.45
CA SER A 155 7.34 -9.34 -15.99
C SER A 155 8.68 -10.01 -15.73
N LYS A 156 9.55 -10.04 -16.73
CA LYS A 156 10.92 -10.52 -16.55
C LYS A 156 11.77 -9.39 -15.95
N PRO A 157 12.48 -9.62 -14.84
CA PRO A 157 13.51 -8.70 -14.38
C PRO A 157 14.47 -8.38 -15.51
N ARG A 158 14.88 -7.11 -15.63
CA ARG A 158 15.98 -6.78 -16.53
C ARG A 158 17.23 -7.46 -15.99
N SER A 159 17.94 -8.23 -16.83
CA SER A 159 19.33 -8.54 -16.56
C SER A 159 20.13 -7.26 -16.72
N TRP A 160 20.97 -6.97 -15.73
CA TRP A 160 22.03 -5.99 -15.92
C TRP A 160 23.17 -6.76 -16.58
N ASP A 161 23.20 -6.71 -17.92
CA ASP A 161 24.34 -7.15 -18.72
C ASP A 161 25.47 -6.11 -18.63
#